data_AF-A0A6N8W4V9-F1
#
_entry.id   AF-A0A6N8W4V9-F1
#
_cell.length_a   1.000
_cell.length_b   1.000
_cell.length_c   1.000
_cell.angle_alpha   90.00
_cell.angle_beta   90.00
_cell.angle_gamma   90.00
#
_symmetry.space_group_name_H-M   'P 1'
#
loop_
_entity.id
_entity.type
_entity.pdbx_description
1 polymer ?
#
loop_
_entity_poly.entity_id
_entity_poly.type
_entity_poly.pdbx_seq_one_letter_code
_entity_poly.pdbx_strand_id
1 'polypeptide(L)'
;MGVTLVRTQIADNPVDGDGNAVAANQVFSDAEIEAFISQAGGNLLLAAANALRALAANEALVMKKIRVEGEMRDGAAVSEALRKTAFDLEMLATGPEAGVW
;
A
#
# COMPACT_ATOMS: atom_id res chain seq x y z
N MET A 1 9.93 25.97 -9.56
CA MET A 1 8.87 24.96 -9.66
C MET A 1 9.10 23.96 -8.54
N GLY A 2 8.40 24.14 -7.42
CA GLY A 2 8.63 23.39 -6.19
C GLY A 2 7.77 22.14 -6.14
N VAL A 3 8.41 20.97 -6.19
CA VAL A 3 7.76 19.70 -5.85
C VAL A 3 8.01 19.50 -4.36
N THR A 4 7.01 19.81 -3.56
CA THR A 4 7.02 19.60 -2.10
C THR A 4 7.23 18.11 -1.82
N LEU A 5 8.34 17.79 -1.17
CA LEU A 5 8.70 16.46 -0.67
C LEU A 5 7.63 15.94 0.28
N VAL A 6 6.75 15.03 -0.18
CA VAL A 6 5.72 14.38 0.66
C VAL A 6 6.24 13.08 1.31
N ARG A 7 7.50 12.66 1.12
CA ARG A 7 7.93 11.29 1.50
C ARG A 7 9.11 11.18 2.47
N THR A 8 9.31 12.17 3.35
CA THR A 8 10.33 12.07 4.43
C THR A 8 9.73 11.66 5.79
N GLN A 9 8.58 10.99 5.81
CA GLN A 9 7.87 10.62 7.05
C GLN A 9 7.76 9.10 7.27
N ILE A 10 8.73 8.31 6.82
CA ILE A 10 8.97 6.96 7.37
C ILE A 10 10.43 6.89 7.79
N ALA A 11 10.65 6.93 9.10
CA ALA A 11 11.95 7.08 9.76
C ALA A 11 12.85 5.82 9.70
N ASP A 12 12.65 4.94 8.72
CA ASP A 12 13.34 3.64 8.67
C ASP A 12 13.63 3.21 7.23
N ASN A 13 14.21 4.13 6.45
CA ASN A 13 14.75 3.74 5.16
C ASN A 13 16.14 3.11 5.42
N PRO A 14 16.34 1.81 5.16
CA PRO A 14 17.64 1.20 5.37
C PRO A 14 18.66 1.93 4.49
N VAL A 15 19.77 2.29 5.10
CA VAL A 15 20.98 2.72 4.41
C VAL A 15 21.94 1.54 4.41
N ASP A 16 22.69 1.35 3.33
CA ASP A 16 23.73 0.32 3.30
C ASP A 16 24.85 0.69 4.29
N GLY A 17 25.81 -0.22 4.50
CA GLY A 17 26.97 0.03 5.36
C GLY A 17 27.83 1.24 4.95
N ASP A 18 27.59 1.78 3.74
CA ASP A 18 28.28 2.92 3.16
C ASP A 18 27.42 4.21 3.16
N GLY A 19 26.22 4.16 3.74
CA GLY A 19 25.34 5.32 3.92
C GLY A 19 24.52 5.72 2.68
N ASN A 20 24.51 4.90 1.63
CA ASN A 20 23.62 5.10 0.49
C ASN A 20 22.22 4.61 0.85
N ALA A 21 21.20 5.28 0.31
CA ALA A 21 19.84 4.77 0.38
C ALA A 21 19.78 3.42 -0.35
N VAL A 22 19.62 2.33 0.40
CA VAL A 22 19.18 1.08 -0.20
C VAL A 22 17.76 1.34 -0.68
N ALA A 23 17.39 0.80 -1.85
CA ALA A 23 16.04 0.92 -2.38
C ALA A 23 15.06 0.73 -1.22
N ALA A 24 14.27 1.78 -0.97
CA ALA A 24 13.34 1.83 0.14
C ALA A 24 12.59 0.51 0.23
N ASN A 25 12.25 0.05 1.43
CA ASN A 25 11.54 -1.20 1.68
C ASN A 25 10.14 -1.14 1.02
N GLN A 26 10.11 -1.24 -0.31
CA GLN A 26 8.95 -1.09 -1.16
C GLN A 26 8.10 -2.32 -0.95
N VAL A 27 6.84 -2.10 -0.58
CA VAL A 27 5.89 -3.19 -0.34
C VAL A 27 5.62 -3.98 -1.63
N PHE A 28 5.68 -3.29 -2.78
CA PHE A 28 5.58 -3.88 -4.11
C PHE A 28 6.71 -3.32 -4.98
N SER A 29 7.35 -4.20 -5.75
CA SER A 29 8.30 -3.82 -6.79
C SER A 29 7.60 -3.15 -7.99
N ASP A 30 8.36 -2.43 -8.80
CA ASP A 30 7.85 -1.78 -10.02
C ASP A 30 7.16 -2.78 -10.96
N ALA A 31 7.70 -4.00 -11.09
CA ALA A 31 7.11 -5.06 -11.91
C ALA A 31 5.74 -5.53 -11.36
N GLU A 32 5.58 -5.59 -10.05
CA GLU A 32 4.30 -5.94 -9.42
C GLU A 32 3.27 -4.81 -9.57
N ILE A 33 3.72 -3.55 -9.47
CA ILE A 33 2.89 -2.38 -9.72
C ILE A 33 2.39 -2.38 -11.18
N GLU A 34 3.27 -2.62 -12.15
CA GLU A 34 2.90 -2.76 -13.56
C GLU A 34 1.90 -3.89 -13.78
N ALA A 35 2.06 -5.03 -13.09
CA ALA A 35 1.12 -6.13 -13.16
C ALA A 35 -0.27 -5.74 -12.64
N PHE A 36 -0.36 -5.02 -11.51
CA PHE A 36 -1.64 -4.53 -10.99
C PHE A 36 -2.31 -3.53 -11.95
N ILE A 37 -1.54 -2.63 -12.56
CA ILE A 37 -2.04 -1.68 -13.56
C ILE A 37 -2.56 -2.42 -14.80
N SER A 38 -1.80 -3.38 -15.30
CA SER A 38 -2.19 -4.20 -16.45
C SER A 38 -3.46 -5.01 -16.17
N GLN A 39 -3.58 -5.61 -14.99
CA GLN A 39 -4.77 -6.38 -14.60
C GLN A 39 -6.01 -5.49 -14.46
N ALA A 40 -5.82 -4.25 -14.01
CA ALA A 40 -6.87 -3.25 -13.90
C ALA A 40 -7.24 -2.58 -15.24
N GLY A 41 -6.67 -3.02 -16.37
CA GLY A 41 -6.93 -2.44 -17.68
C GLY A 41 -6.44 -1.00 -17.82
N GLY A 42 -5.40 -0.61 -17.06
CA GLY A 42 -4.86 0.74 -17.03
C GLY A 42 -5.55 1.70 -16.06
N ASN A 43 -6.62 1.29 -15.38
CA ASN A 43 -7.26 2.12 -14.36
C ASN A 43 -6.43 2.11 -13.06
N LEU A 44 -5.79 3.24 -12.75
CA LEU A 44 -4.89 3.36 -11.61
C LEU A 44 -5.59 3.20 -10.25
N LEU A 45 -6.83 3.67 -10.13
CA LEU A 45 -7.60 3.54 -8.89
C LEU A 45 -7.96 2.07 -8.62
N LEU A 46 -8.35 1.34 -9.66
CA LEU A 46 -8.63 -0.09 -9.58
C LEU A 46 -7.34 -0.90 -9.34
N ALA A 47 -6.22 -0.51 -9.95
CA ALA A 47 -4.91 -1.11 -9.69
C ALA A 47 -4.51 -0.94 -8.22
N ALA A 48 -4.66 0.26 -7.68
CA ALA A 48 -4.39 0.55 -6.27
C ALA A 48 -5.32 -0.22 -5.33
N ALA A 49 -6.62 -0.33 -5.66
CA ALA A 49 -7.56 -1.14 -4.89
C ALA A 49 -7.14 -2.63 -4.85
N ASN A 50 -6.70 -3.17 -5.98
CA ASN A 50 -6.20 -4.54 -6.07
C ASN A 50 -4.92 -4.75 -5.24
N ALA A 51 -3.97 -3.82 -5.31
CA ALA A 51 -2.75 -3.87 -4.50
C ALA A 51 -3.07 -3.82 -3.00
N LEU A 52 -3.99 -2.95 -2.57
CA LEU A 52 -4.42 -2.87 -1.16
C LEU A 52 -5.10 -4.16 -0.68
N ARG A 53 -5.86 -4.85 -1.55
CA ARG A 53 -6.42 -6.16 -1.21
C ARG A 53 -5.36 -7.24 -1.04
N ALA A 54 -4.36 -7.26 -1.91
CA ALA A 54 -3.23 -8.17 -1.79
C ALA A 54 -2.49 -7.95 -0.46
N LEU A 55 -2.25 -6.68 -0.11
CA LEU A 55 -1.65 -6.32 1.17
C LEU A 55 -2.54 -6.72 2.36
N ALA A 56 -3.84 -6.43 2.30
CA ALA A 56 -4.79 -6.79 3.35
C ALA A 56 -4.85 -8.30 3.61
N ALA A 57 -4.72 -9.11 2.57
CA ALA A 57 -4.63 -10.56 2.71
C ALA A 57 -3.34 -10.97 3.42
N ASN A 58 -2.21 -10.32 3.10
CA ASN A 58 -0.94 -10.58 3.76
C ASN A 58 -0.96 -10.17 5.24
N GLU A 59 -1.48 -8.98 5.56
CA GLU A 59 -1.57 -8.49 6.95
C GLU A 59 -2.43 -9.37 7.85
N ALA A 60 -3.53 -9.92 7.32
CA ALA A 60 -4.37 -10.88 8.05
C ALA A 60 -3.61 -12.17 8.40
N LEU A 61 -2.69 -12.60 7.55
CA LEU A 61 -1.90 -13.83 7.73
C LEU A 61 -0.63 -13.61 8.56
N VAL A 62 0.02 -12.46 8.41
CA VAL A 62 1.34 -12.16 8.97
C VAL A 62 1.25 -11.58 10.38
N MET A 63 0.50 -10.49 10.59
CA MET A 63 0.46 -9.83 11.89
C MET A 63 -0.26 -10.67 12.94
N LYS A 64 -1.18 -11.54 12.51
CA LYS A 64 -2.06 -12.34 13.39
C LYS A 64 -2.75 -11.42 14.42
N LYS A 65 -3.49 -12.00 15.37
CA LYS A 65 -4.03 -11.25 16.51
C LYS A 65 -3.26 -11.66 17.76
N ILE A 66 -2.23 -10.90 18.10
CA ILE A 66 -1.29 -11.26 19.16
C ILE A 66 -1.08 -10.09 20.13
N ARG A 67 -0.82 -10.44 21.39
CA ARG A 67 -0.43 -9.49 22.44
C ARG A 67 0.97 -9.85 22.91
N VAL A 68 1.89 -8.89 22.85
CA VAL A 68 3.29 -9.06 23.26
C VAL A 68 3.63 -7.92 24.21
N GLU A 69 4.09 -8.24 25.41
CA GLU A 69 4.54 -7.25 26.42
C GLU A 69 3.54 -6.11 26.71
N GLY A 70 2.24 -6.36 26.53
CA GLY A 70 1.17 -5.37 26.73
C GLY A 70 0.74 -4.62 25.47
N GLU A 71 1.51 -4.69 24.38
CA GLU A 71 1.17 -4.16 23.07
C GLU A 71 0.25 -5.14 22.32
N MET A 72 -0.83 -4.63 21.71
CA MET A 72 -1.78 -5.42 20.94
C MET A 72 -1.59 -5.16 19.45
N ARG A 73 -1.29 -6.21 18.70
CA ARG A 73 -1.25 -6.19 17.23
C ARG A 73 -2.48 -6.91 16.70
N ASP A 74 -3.32 -6.19 15.97
CA ASP A 74 -4.56 -6.71 15.41
C ASP A 74 -4.51 -6.65 13.88
N GLY A 75 -3.91 -7.69 13.28
CA GLY A 75 -3.84 -7.83 11.83
C GLY A 75 -5.22 -7.89 11.16
N ALA A 76 -6.26 -8.29 11.89
CA ALA A 76 -7.63 -8.29 11.35
C ALA A 76 -8.18 -6.85 11.26
N ALA A 77 -7.92 -6.01 12.26
CA ALA A 77 -8.29 -4.59 12.21
C ALA A 77 -7.55 -3.85 11.09
N VAL A 78 -6.26 -4.14 10.90
CA VAL A 78 -5.46 -3.56 9.80
C VAL A 78 -5.98 -4.03 8.44
N SER A 79 -6.22 -5.33 8.27
CA SER A 79 -6.79 -5.90 7.04
C SER A 79 -8.14 -5.28 6.69
N GLU A 80 -9.01 -5.08 7.69
CA GLU A 80 -10.32 -4.46 7.49
C GLU A 80 -10.22 -2.99 7.07
N ALA A 81 -9.31 -2.21 7.67
CA ALA A 81 -9.07 -0.84 7.26
C ALA A 81 -8.59 -0.76 5.81
N LEU A 82 -7.65 -1.62 5.41
CA LEU A 82 -7.13 -1.69 4.04
C LEU A 82 -8.22 -2.08 3.03
N ARG A 83 -9.11 -3.02 3.40
CA ARG A 83 -10.25 -3.42 2.56
C ARG A 83 -11.24 -2.28 2.35
N LYS A 84 -11.50 -1.46 3.37
CA LYS A 84 -12.35 -0.27 3.24
C LYS A 84 -11.75 0.75 2.28
N THR A 85 -10.46 1.04 2.40
CA THR A 85 -9.78 1.94 1.46
C THR A 85 -9.81 1.39 0.03
N ALA A 86 -9.60 0.08 -0.15
CA ALA A 86 -9.73 -0.55 -1.46
C ALA A 86 -11.14 -0.39 -2.05
N PHE A 87 -12.19 -0.55 -1.23
CA PHE A 87 -13.56 -0.34 -1.65
C PHE A 87 -13.85 1.11 -2.05
N ASP A 88 -13.36 2.08 -1.27
CA ASP A 88 -13.52 3.50 -1.59
C ASP A 88 -12.87 3.84 -2.94
N LEU A 89 -11.68 3.29 -3.22
CA LEU A 89 -11.00 3.45 -4.51
C LEU A 89 -11.76 2.83 -5.68
N GLU A 90 -12.42 1.68 -5.49
CA GLU A 90 -13.28 1.09 -6.53
C GLU A 90 -14.53 1.93 -6.79
N MET A 91 -15.10 2.51 -5.73
CA MET A 91 -16.25 3.39 -5.86
C MET A 91 -15.88 4.67 -6.61
N LEU A 92 -14.65 5.18 -6.40
CA LEU A 92 -14.11 6.30 -7.19
C LEU A 92 -13.80 5.89 -8.63
N ALA A 93 -13.28 4.68 -8.85
CA ALA A 93 -12.97 4.14 -10.17
C ALA A 93 -14.21 3.85 -11.04
N THR A 94 -15.36 3.62 -10.41
CA THR A 94 -16.65 3.39 -11.08
C THR A 94 -17.55 4.63 -11.07
N GLY A 95 -17.19 5.64 -10.27
CA GLY A 95 -17.88 6.91 -10.19
C GLY A 95 -17.67 7.80 -11.42
N PRO A 96 -18.47 8.87 -11.57
CA PRO A 96 -18.37 9.81 -12.70
C PRO A 96 -17.04 10.56 -12.78
N GLU A 97 -16.20 10.49 -11.74
CA GLU A 97 -14.88 11.14 -11.67
C GLU A 97 -13.71 10.21 -12.03
N ALA A 98 -14.01 9.01 -12.55
CA ALA A 98 -13.05 7.94 -12.86
C ALA A 98 -11.96 8.26 -13.92
N GLY A 99 -11.82 9.51 -14.36
CA GLY A 99 -10.88 9.94 -15.40
C GLY A 99 -10.06 11.19 -15.06
N VAL A 100 -9.99 11.62 -13.80
CA VAL A 100 -9.31 12.88 -13.39
C VAL A 100 -7.88 12.65 -12.87
N TRP A 101 -7.30 11.46 -13.04
CA TRP A 101 -6.00 11.09 -12.48
C TRP A 101 -4.97 10.72 -13.55
#